data_AF-A0A961UU09-F1
#
_entry.id   AF-A0A961UU09-F1
#
_cell.length_a   1.000
_cell.length_b   1.000
_cell.length_c   1.000
_cell.angle_alpha   90.00
_cell.angle_beta   90.00
_cell.angle_gamma   90.00
#
_symmetry.space_group_name_H-M   'P 1'
#
loop_
_entity.id
_entity.type
_entity.pdbx_description
1 polymer ?
#
loop_
_entity_poly.entity_id
_entity_poly.type
_entity_poly.pdbx_seq_one_letter_code
_entity_poly.pdbx_strand_id
1 'polypeptide(L)'
;MRLLIKAAAPLALLMCMTLNATAADTCAGGDDWIDDLTPITAADWNAGRAAHLIERAGFGETPSGVAELAKRDPADLVHELTAPQAIDNSQLQPFDESGIWEEGLDPFPPSRPAVTDLAKEKGEALGVKVKPAGNRRLQPVVNRFFYWLRASKLETERLGYWWANRMLTTHRPLEEKMALFWHGHFATSEDKVRDYRKMLKQVTLFQQ
;
A
#
# COMPACT_ATOMS: atom_id res chain seq x y z
N MET A 1 -26.86 -67.83 52.94
CA MET A 1 -27.67 -66.98 53.85
C MET A 1 -27.11 -65.57 53.78
N ARG A 2 -27.93 -64.59 53.40
CA ARG A 2 -27.55 -63.17 53.20
C ARG A 2 -26.97 -62.56 54.49
N LEU A 3 -25.93 -61.73 54.36
CA LEU A 3 -25.89 -60.43 55.05
C LEU A 3 -24.89 -59.49 54.36
N LEU A 4 -25.39 -58.28 54.11
CA LEU A 4 -24.78 -57.16 53.43
C LEU A 4 -23.85 -56.38 54.36
N ILE A 5 -22.74 -55.87 53.84
CA ILE A 5 -22.09 -54.68 54.38
C ILE A 5 -22.02 -53.65 53.25
N LYS A 6 -22.79 -52.58 53.40
CA LYS A 6 -22.75 -51.37 52.58
C LYS A 6 -21.60 -50.50 53.08
N ALA A 7 -20.72 -50.06 52.19
CA ALA A 7 -19.83 -48.92 52.43
C ALA A 7 -20.12 -47.86 51.37
N ALA A 8 -20.35 -46.63 51.84
CA ALA A 8 -20.79 -45.48 51.08
C ALA A 8 -19.66 -44.90 50.20
N ALA A 9 -19.99 -44.50 48.98
CA ALA A 9 -19.19 -43.60 48.16
C ALA A 9 -19.91 -42.25 48.06
N PRO A 10 -19.22 -41.10 48.24
CA PRO A 10 -19.86 -39.80 48.14
C PRO A 10 -20.13 -39.45 46.67
N LEU A 11 -21.37 -39.05 46.41
CA LEU A 11 -21.84 -38.52 45.13
C LEU A 11 -21.30 -37.09 44.96
N ALA A 12 -20.25 -36.92 44.16
CA ALA A 12 -19.81 -35.58 43.74
C ALA A 12 -20.77 -35.09 42.64
N LEU A 13 -21.67 -34.18 43.01
CA LEU A 13 -22.58 -33.51 42.08
C LEU A 13 -21.76 -32.50 41.26
N LEU A 14 -21.36 -32.88 40.04
CA LEU A 14 -20.72 -31.97 39.10
C LEU A 14 -21.80 -31.04 38.52
N MET A 15 -21.92 -29.85 39.12
CA MET A 15 -22.81 -28.79 38.66
C MET A 15 -22.26 -28.25 37.33
N CYS A 16 -22.80 -28.74 36.21
CA CYS A 16 -22.46 -28.27 34.89
C CYS A 16 -23.00 -26.84 34.74
N MET A 17 -22.15 -25.83 34.96
CA MET A 17 -22.46 -24.46 34.57
C MET A 17 -22.49 -24.42 33.05
N THR A 18 -23.69 -24.44 32.47
CA THR A 18 -23.90 -24.02 31.10
C THR A 18 -23.57 -22.54 31.03
N LEU A 19 -22.36 -22.21 30.57
CA LEU A 19 -22.13 -20.89 30.00
C LEU A 19 -23.07 -20.80 28.79
N ASN A 20 -24.18 -20.07 28.94
CA ASN A 20 -24.83 -19.49 27.79
C ASN A 20 -23.83 -18.49 27.21
N ALA A 21 -23.03 -18.95 26.25
CA ALA A 21 -22.42 -18.07 25.29
C ALA A 21 -23.60 -17.39 24.58
N THR A 22 -23.89 -16.15 24.97
CA THR A 22 -24.61 -15.22 24.10
C THR A 22 -23.91 -15.32 22.76
N ALA A 23 -24.63 -15.80 21.75
CA ALA A 23 -24.13 -15.84 20.38
C ALA A 23 -23.45 -14.52 20.11
N ALA A 24 -22.13 -14.57 19.85
CA ALA A 24 -21.48 -13.46 19.19
C ALA A 24 -22.28 -13.29 17.90
N ASP A 25 -23.00 -12.17 17.82
CA ASP A 25 -23.69 -11.78 16.60
C ASP A 25 -22.63 -11.88 15.50
N THR A 26 -22.79 -12.84 14.60
CA THR A 26 -21.80 -13.11 13.58
C THR A 26 -21.70 -11.83 12.75
N CYS A 27 -20.60 -11.09 12.88
CA CYS A 27 -20.34 -9.86 12.11
C CYS A 27 -20.33 -10.09 10.59
N ALA A 28 -20.44 -11.35 10.15
CA ALA A 28 -20.72 -11.74 8.78
C ALA A 28 -22.23 -12.00 8.63
N GLY A 29 -23.00 -10.96 8.29
CA GLY A 29 -24.28 -11.18 7.62
C GLY A 29 -24.02 -11.96 6.33
N GLY A 30 -24.84 -12.97 6.05
CA GLY A 30 -24.62 -13.91 4.94
C GLY A 30 -24.35 -13.21 3.61
N ASP A 31 -23.56 -13.86 2.74
CA ASP A 31 -23.06 -13.33 1.46
C ASP A 31 -24.16 -13.04 0.40
N ASP A 32 -25.45 -13.17 0.76
CA ASP A 32 -26.61 -13.02 -0.13
C ASP A 32 -26.76 -11.61 -0.74
N TRP A 33 -26.03 -10.62 -0.23
CA TRP A 33 -26.03 -9.24 -0.73
C TRP A 33 -24.86 -8.93 -1.67
N ILE A 34 -23.89 -9.85 -1.84
CA ILE A 34 -22.77 -9.65 -2.76
C ILE A 34 -23.32 -9.62 -4.20
N ASP A 35 -22.92 -8.62 -4.98
CA ASP A 35 -23.40 -8.30 -6.35
C ASP A 35 -24.83 -7.75 -6.45
N ASP A 36 -25.52 -7.49 -5.34
CA ASP A 36 -26.75 -6.71 -5.33
C ASP A 36 -26.44 -5.19 -5.40
N LEU A 37 -26.90 -4.54 -6.47
CA LEU A 37 -26.70 -3.11 -6.72
C LEU A 37 -27.87 -2.24 -6.21
N THR A 38 -28.83 -2.81 -5.49
CA THR A 38 -29.89 -2.02 -4.86
C THR A 38 -29.31 -1.09 -3.78
N PRO A 39 -29.85 0.13 -3.62
CA PRO A 39 -29.36 1.05 -2.61
C PRO A 39 -29.48 0.46 -1.19
N ILE A 40 -28.39 0.54 -0.42
CA ILE A 40 -28.37 0.14 0.99
C ILE A 40 -29.30 1.08 1.78
N THR A 41 -30.25 0.51 2.53
CA THR A 41 -31.11 1.29 3.44
C THR A 41 -30.45 1.51 4.81
N ALA A 42 -31.01 2.39 5.64
CA ALA A 42 -30.53 2.53 7.02
C ALA A 42 -30.72 1.24 7.85
N ALA A 43 -31.78 0.46 7.58
CA ALA A 43 -32.04 -0.81 8.25
C ALA A 43 -31.05 -1.91 7.85
N ASP A 44 -30.48 -1.76 6.65
CA ASP A 44 -29.46 -2.64 6.12
C ASP A 44 -28.08 -2.40 6.75
N TRP A 45 -27.82 -1.20 7.23
CA TRP A 45 -26.51 -0.82 7.73
C TRP A 45 -26.15 -1.54 9.04
N ASN A 46 -24.98 -2.17 9.07
CA ASN A 46 -24.48 -2.94 10.21
C ASN A 46 -22.95 -3.02 10.19
N ALA A 47 -22.37 -3.63 11.22
CA ALA A 47 -20.92 -3.78 11.35
C ALA A 47 -20.26 -4.51 10.17
N GLY A 48 -20.90 -5.53 9.61
CA GLY A 48 -20.39 -6.26 8.45
C GLY A 48 -20.33 -5.39 7.19
N ARG A 49 -21.38 -4.61 6.92
CA ARG A 49 -21.41 -3.66 5.79
C ARG A 49 -20.45 -2.49 5.99
N ALA A 50 -20.29 -2.01 7.22
CA ALA A 50 -19.29 -1.00 7.59
C ALA A 50 -17.86 -1.51 7.37
N ALA A 51 -17.55 -2.73 7.83
CA ALA A 51 -16.27 -3.38 7.58
C ALA A 51 -16.02 -3.51 6.07
N HIS A 52 -16.99 -4.02 5.32
CA HIS A 52 -16.86 -4.17 3.88
C HIS A 52 -16.58 -2.84 3.18
N LEU A 53 -17.30 -1.77 3.53
CA LEU A 53 -17.08 -0.45 2.95
C LEU A 53 -15.63 0.00 3.17
N ILE A 54 -15.10 -0.08 4.40
CA ILE A 54 -13.74 0.38 4.71
C ILE A 54 -12.67 -0.57 4.16
N GLU A 55 -12.95 -1.86 4.05
CA GLU A 55 -12.07 -2.82 3.38
C GLU A 55 -12.01 -2.58 1.87
N ARG A 56 -13.06 -2.05 1.25
CA ARG A 56 -13.07 -1.70 -0.18
C ARG A 56 -12.51 -0.31 -0.44
N ALA A 57 -12.88 0.67 0.38
CA ALA A 57 -12.45 2.05 0.27
C ALA A 57 -11.12 2.35 0.95
N GLY A 58 -10.52 1.40 1.67
CA GLY A 58 -9.26 1.59 2.40
C GLY A 58 -8.56 0.28 2.73
N PHE A 59 -7.83 0.27 3.84
CA PHE A 59 -7.01 -0.88 4.27
C PHE A 59 -7.63 -1.66 5.44
N GLY A 60 -8.92 -1.43 5.71
CA GLY A 60 -9.62 -1.99 6.86
C GLY A 60 -9.53 -1.12 8.11
N GLU A 61 -10.17 -1.56 9.18
CA GLU A 61 -10.23 -0.89 10.48
C GLU A 61 -10.23 -1.93 11.61
N THR A 62 -9.87 -1.52 12.81
CA THR A 62 -9.98 -2.36 14.02
C THR A 62 -11.43 -2.78 14.29
N PRO A 63 -11.68 -3.93 14.95
CA PRO A 63 -13.05 -4.36 15.27
C PRO A 63 -13.85 -3.33 16.07
N SER A 64 -13.20 -2.61 16.99
CA SER A 64 -13.82 -1.51 17.73
C SER A 64 -14.12 -0.31 16.83
N GLY A 65 -13.23 0.05 15.91
CA GLY A 65 -13.46 1.14 14.98
C GLY A 65 -14.62 0.83 14.03
N VAL A 66 -14.70 -0.39 13.50
CA VAL A 66 -15.84 -0.87 12.71
C VAL A 66 -17.16 -0.73 13.49
N ALA A 67 -17.18 -1.10 14.78
CA ALA A 67 -18.37 -0.97 15.61
C ALA A 67 -18.80 0.49 15.81
N GLU A 68 -17.87 1.44 15.85
CA GLU A 68 -18.21 2.88 15.89
C GLU A 68 -18.71 3.39 14.53
N LEU A 69 -18.08 2.98 13.44
CA LEU A 69 -18.51 3.34 12.08
C LEU A 69 -19.91 2.81 11.75
N ALA A 70 -20.26 1.62 12.26
CA ALA A 70 -21.58 1.03 12.10
C ALA A 70 -22.71 1.85 12.76
N LYS A 71 -22.38 2.76 13.67
CA LYS A 71 -23.35 3.67 14.32
C LYS A 71 -23.58 4.95 13.52
N ARG A 72 -22.73 5.22 12.52
CA ARG A 72 -22.81 6.42 11.67
C ARG A 72 -23.73 6.18 10.48
N ASP A 73 -24.26 7.25 9.90
CA ASP A 73 -25.01 7.17 8.65
C ASP A 73 -24.06 6.77 7.50
N PRO A 74 -24.42 5.77 6.67
CA PRO A 74 -23.57 5.31 5.57
C PRO A 74 -23.34 6.38 4.49
N ALA A 75 -24.30 7.29 4.27
CA ALA A 75 -24.14 8.35 3.27
C ALA A 75 -23.07 9.35 3.70
N ASP A 76 -23.03 9.70 4.99
CA ASP A 76 -22.00 10.58 5.56
C ASP A 76 -20.60 9.95 5.42
N LEU A 77 -20.49 8.64 5.67
CA LEU A 77 -19.23 7.90 5.51
C LEU A 77 -18.73 7.89 4.06
N VAL A 78 -19.62 7.61 3.11
CA VAL A 78 -19.27 7.62 1.68
C VAL A 78 -18.87 9.03 1.24
N HIS A 79 -19.58 10.06 1.71
CA HIS A 79 -19.24 11.44 1.42
C HIS A 79 -17.86 11.81 1.95
N GLU A 80 -17.49 11.43 3.18
CA GLU A 80 -16.14 11.63 3.71
C GLU A 80 -15.08 10.93 2.87
N LEU A 81 -15.28 9.66 2.54
CA LEU A 81 -14.32 8.86 1.75
C LEU A 81 -14.09 9.45 0.36
N THR A 82 -15.11 10.03 -0.26
CA THR A 82 -15.06 10.57 -1.64
C THR A 82 -14.72 12.06 -1.71
N ALA A 83 -14.59 12.75 -0.57
CA ALA A 83 -14.21 14.15 -0.49
C ALA A 83 -12.82 14.33 0.17
N PRO A 84 -11.72 13.80 -0.43
CA PRO A 84 -10.40 13.79 0.20
C PRO A 84 -9.89 15.19 0.57
N GLN A 85 -10.24 16.22 -0.21
CA GLN A 85 -9.81 17.60 0.06
C GLN A 85 -10.36 18.19 1.37
N ALA A 86 -11.43 17.62 1.92
CA ALA A 86 -11.99 18.03 3.22
C ALA A 86 -11.27 17.39 4.41
N ILE A 87 -10.47 16.35 4.19
CA ILE A 87 -9.79 15.58 5.24
C ILE A 87 -8.36 16.12 5.42
N ASP A 88 -8.00 16.53 6.63
CA ASP A 88 -6.62 16.93 6.93
C ASP A 88 -5.67 15.73 6.86
N ASN A 89 -4.59 15.90 6.08
CA ASN A 89 -3.54 14.91 5.89
C ASN A 89 -2.14 15.53 6.05
N SER A 90 -2.05 16.68 6.72
CA SER A 90 -0.83 17.47 6.91
C SER A 90 0.26 16.75 7.71
N GLN A 91 -0.09 15.69 8.45
CA GLN A 91 0.88 14.84 9.15
C GLN A 91 1.79 14.06 8.18
N LEU A 92 1.34 13.80 6.95
CA LEU A 92 2.10 13.03 5.98
C LEU A 92 3.22 13.87 5.38
N GLN A 93 4.45 13.38 5.52
CA GLN A 93 5.61 14.04 4.94
C GLN A 93 5.72 13.75 3.42
N PRO A 94 6.18 14.74 2.63
CA PRO A 94 6.54 14.50 1.23
C PRO A 94 7.72 13.52 1.13
N PHE A 95 7.94 12.94 -0.05
CA PHE A 95 9.11 12.11 -0.29
C PHE A 95 10.39 12.95 -0.17
N ASP A 96 11.30 12.53 0.70
CA ASP A 96 12.60 13.18 0.88
C ASP A 96 13.61 12.67 -0.16
N GLU A 97 13.83 13.48 -1.20
CA GLU A 97 14.76 13.16 -2.27
C GLU A 97 16.21 13.19 -1.80
N SER A 98 16.98 12.16 -2.15
CA SER A 98 18.41 12.08 -1.82
C SER A 98 19.32 13.09 -2.53
N GLY A 99 18.81 13.78 -3.56
CA GLY A 99 19.61 14.67 -4.40
C GLY A 99 20.62 13.95 -5.31
N ILE A 100 20.49 12.64 -5.52
CA ILE A 100 21.39 11.87 -6.42
C ILE A 100 21.23 12.23 -7.91
N TRP A 101 20.12 12.89 -8.27
CA TRP A 101 19.84 13.25 -9.65
C TRP A 101 20.61 14.51 -10.06
N GLU A 102 21.05 14.52 -11.31
CA GLU A 102 21.77 15.63 -11.94
C GLU A 102 21.21 15.85 -13.35
N GLU A 103 21.16 17.11 -13.81
CA GLU A 103 20.56 17.49 -15.09
C GLU A 103 21.13 16.72 -16.29
N GLY A 104 22.45 16.44 -16.29
CA GLY A 104 23.11 15.69 -17.36
C GLY A 104 22.66 14.24 -17.52
N LEU A 105 21.82 13.71 -16.62
CA LEU A 105 21.24 12.37 -16.71
C LEU A 105 19.94 12.31 -17.52
N ASP A 106 19.37 13.45 -17.94
CA ASP A 106 18.11 13.52 -18.68
C ASP A 106 18.34 14.07 -20.12
N PRO A 107 17.97 13.35 -21.19
CA PRO A 107 17.38 12.01 -21.19
C PRO A 107 18.40 10.91 -20.88
N PHE A 108 17.98 9.91 -20.09
CA PHE A 108 18.82 8.75 -19.82
C PHE A 108 18.86 7.82 -21.04
N PRO A 109 20.04 7.39 -21.51
CA PRO A 109 20.19 6.62 -22.73
C PRO A 109 19.61 5.20 -22.59
N PRO A 110 19.05 4.62 -23.68
CA PRO A 110 18.34 3.35 -23.62
C PRO A 110 19.25 2.15 -23.34
N SER A 111 20.55 2.27 -23.65
CA SER A 111 21.50 1.18 -23.50
C SER A 111 22.93 1.68 -23.30
N ARG A 112 23.79 0.78 -22.79
CA ARG A 112 25.23 1.05 -22.66
C ARG A 112 25.90 1.34 -24.02
N PRO A 113 25.64 0.59 -25.11
CA PRO A 113 26.17 0.97 -26.43
C PRO A 113 25.79 2.40 -26.84
N ALA A 114 24.51 2.77 -26.67
CA ALA A 114 24.03 4.11 -27.02
C ALA A 114 24.78 5.22 -26.27
N VAL A 115 25.02 5.07 -24.96
CA VAL A 115 25.79 6.08 -24.21
C VAL A 115 27.26 6.13 -24.64
N THR A 116 27.87 4.99 -24.96
CA THR A 116 29.27 4.99 -25.40
C THR A 116 29.45 5.58 -26.79
N ASP A 117 28.49 5.41 -27.69
CA ASP A 117 28.55 5.98 -29.03
C ASP A 117 28.33 7.50 -28.97
N LEU A 118 27.37 7.97 -28.15
CA LEU A 118 27.18 9.40 -27.86
C LEU A 118 28.47 10.03 -27.30
N ALA A 119 29.13 9.36 -26.35
CA ALA A 119 30.36 9.85 -25.75
C ALA A 119 31.54 9.88 -26.73
N LYS A 120 31.62 8.95 -27.68
CA LYS A 120 32.65 8.99 -28.74
C LYS A 120 32.43 10.16 -29.69
N GLU A 121 31.17 10.43 -30.04
CA GLU A 121 30.79 11.50 -30.96
C GLU A 121 31.02 12.88 -30.34
N LYS A 122 30.52 13.09 -29.12
CA LYS A 122 30.50 14.40 -28.46
C LYS A 122 31.68 14.67 -27.53
N GLY A 123 32.47 13.64 -27.21
CA GLY A 123 33.53 13.73 -26.21
C GLY A 123 33.03 13.73 -24.76
N GLU A 124 31.72 13.66 -24.52
CA GLU A 124 31.08 13.57 -23.21
C GLU A 124 29.69 12.91 -23.28
N ALA A 125 29.24 12.34 -22.18
CA ALA A 125 27.86 11.89 -21.97
C ALA A 125 27.57 11.74 -20.48
N LEU A 126 26.29 11.85 -20.09
CA LEU A 126 25.85 11.76 -18.69
C LEU A 126 26.55 12.77 -17.75
N GLY A 127 26.87 13.96 -18.26
CA GLY A 127 27.66 14.98 -17.54
C GLY A 127 29.14 14.63 -17.34
N VAL A 128 29.64 13.54 -17.95
CA VAL A 128 31.00 13.06 -17.77
C VAL A 128 31.79 13.13 -19.08
N LYS A 129 32.96 13.78 -19.02
CA LYS A 129 33.90 13.88 -20.16
C LYS A 129 34.66 12.58 -20.39
N VAL A 130 34.91 12.27 -21.66
CA VAL A 130 35.78 11.16 -22.07
C VAL A 130 37.22 11.50 -21.75
N LYS A 131 38.00 10.52 -21.26
CA LYS A 131 39.43 10.74 -20.99
C LYS A 131 40.16 11.11 -22.29
N PRO A 132 41.09 12.07 -22.27
CA PRO A 132 41.81 12.49 -23.47
C PRO A 132 42.75 11.39 -24.00
N ALA A 133 43.37 10.61 -23.12
CA ALA A 133 44.33 9.55 -23.46
C ALA A 133 44.24 8.35 -22.50
N GLY A 134 45.05 7.32 -22.78
CA GLY A 134 45.20 6.13 -21.93
C GLY A 134 44.19 5.01 -22.21
N ASN A 135 44.28 3.93 -21.44
CA ASN A 135 43.39 2.76 -21.58
C ASN A 135 41.97 3.06 -21.03
N ARG A 136 40.95 2.40 -21.58
CA ARG A 136 39.54 2.50 -21.17
C ARG A 136 39.03 3.96 -21.08
N ARG A 137 39.23 4.75 -22.14
CA ARG A 137 38.90 6.18 -22.18
C ARG A 137 37.44 6.51 -21.82
N LEU A 138 36.51 5.61 -22.19
CA LEU A 138 35.07 5.74 -21.95
C LEU A 138 34.61 5.23 -20.57
N GLN A 139 35.50 4.63 -19.77
CA GLN A 139 35.13 4.03 -18.49
C GLN A 139 34.40 4.97 -17.53
N PRO A 140 34.78 6.27 -17.40
CA PRO A 140 34.04 7.19 -16.53
C PRO A 140 32.57 7.33 -16.92
N VAL A 141 32.27 7.45 -18.22
CA VAL A 141 30.89 7.51 -18.75
C VAL A 141 30.15 6.20 -18.47
N VAL A 142 30.81 5.06 -18.70
CA VAL A 142 30.22 3.73 -18.42
C VAL A 142 29.94 3.54 -16.93
N ASN A 143 30.86 3.98 -16.05
CA ASN A 143 30.65 3.94 -14.61
C ASN A 143 29.46 4.81 -14.21
N ARG A 144 29.34 6.01 -14.79
CA ARG A 144 28.22 6.91 -14.54
C ARG A 144 26.88 6.29 -14.97
N PHE A 145 26.85 5.60 -16.10
CA PHE A 145 25.66 4.86 -16.57
C PHE A 145 25.21 3.80 -15.55
N PHE A 146 26.12 2.94 -15.08
CA PHE A 146 25.77 1.90 -14.11
C PHE A 146 25.50 2.45 -12.71
N TYR A 147 26.19 3.51 -12.31
CA TYR A 147 25.90 4.25 -11.08
C TYR A 147 24.44 4.71 -11.07
N TRP A 148 23.99 5.37 -12.13
CA TRP A 148 22.61 5.85 -12.22
C TRP A 148 21.59 4.71 -12.15
N LEU A 149 21.79 3.63 -12.92
CA LEU A 149 20.90 2.46 -12.86
C LEU A 149 20.77 1.90 -11.44
N ARG A 150 21.88 1.83 -10.70
CA ARG A 150 21.85 1.33 -9.33
C ARG A 150 21.21 2.34 -8.37
N ALA A 151 21.55 3.61 -8.51
CA ALA A 151 21.07 4.67 -7.63
C ALA A 151 19.55 4.91 -7.80
N SER A 152 19.06 4.97 -9.04
CA SER A 152 17.61 5.05 -9.35
C SER A 152 16.83 3.88 -8.75
N LYS A 153 17.36 2.66 -8.87
CA LYS A 153 16.73 1.48 -8.27
C LYS A 153 16.61 1.59 -6.76
N LEU A 154 17.70 1.96 -6.08
CA LEU A 154 17.71 2.14 -4.63
C LEU A 154 16.74 3.26 -4.18
N GLU A 155 16.67 4.37 -4.90
CA GLU A 155 15.70 5.43 -4.60
C GLU A 155 14.26 5.00 -4.86
N THR A 156 14.01 4.16 -5.87
CA THR A 156 12.67 3.60 -6.09
C THR A 156 12.27 2.62 -4.98
N GLU A 157 13.22 1.87 -4.40
CA GLU A 157 12.96 1.07 -3.20
C GLU A 157 12.59 1.97 -2.01
N ARG A 158 13.31 3.09 -1.80
CA ARG A 158 12.95 4.10 -0.77
C ARG A 158 11.57 4.71 -1.01
N LEU A 159 11.23 5.01 -2.26
CA LEU A 159 9.89 5.48 -2.65
C LEU A 159 8.82 4.46 -2.24
N GLY A 160 9.05 3.17 -2.47
CA GLY A 160 8.16 2.10 -2.04
C GLY A 160 7.92 2.10 -0.53
N TYR A 161 9.00 2.22 0.27
CA TYR A 161 8.87 2.32 1.73
C TYR A 161 8.14 3.58 2.19
N TRP A 162 8.43 4.73 1.57
CA TRP A 162 7.74 5.99 1.86
C TRP A 162 6.24 5.85 1.59
N TRP A 163 5.87 5.30 0.43
CA TRP A 163 4.47 5.14 0.06
C TRP A 163 3.74 4.12 0.95
N ALA A 164 4.40 3.00 1.27
CA ALA A 164 3.86 2.02 2.22
C ALA A 164 3.58 2.63 3.60
N ASN A 165 4.49 3.46 4.12
CA ASN A 165 4.26 4.16 5.38
C ASN A 165 3.09 5.15 5.30
N ARG A 166 2.90 5.82 4.16
CA ARG A 166 1.72 6.67 3.93
C ARG A 166 0.43 5.86 3.95
N MET A 167 0.39 4.70 3.29
CA MET A 167 -0.78 3.81 3.31
C MET A 167 -1.20 3.38 4.73
N LEU A 168 -0.23 3.28 5.65
CA LEU A 168 -0.48 2.92 7.06
C LEU A 168 -0.95 4.08 7.93
N THR A 169 -0.68 5.33 7.53
CA THR A 169 -0.82 6.51 8.41
C THR A 169 -1.69 7.62 7.84
N THR A 170 -2.20 7.45 6.61
CA THR A 170 -3.09 8.39 5.95
C THR A 170 -4.46 8.42 6.60
N HIS A 171 -5.07 9.61 6.65
CA HIS A 171 -6.50 9.77 6.92
C HIS A 171 -7.36 9.70 5.64
N ARG A 172 -6.72 9.59 4.46
CA ARG A 172 -7.36 9.45 3.14
C ARG A 172 -7.01 8.11 2.51
N PRO A 173 -7.50 6.98 3.05
CA PRO A 173 -7.09 5.66 2.58
C PRO A 173 -7.56 5.35 1.15
N LEU A 174 -8.69 5.93 0.71
CA LEU A 174 -9.18 5.75 -0.66
C LEU A 174 -8.21 6.32 -1.70
N GLU A 175 -7.65 7.50 -1.43
CA GLU A 175 -6.65 8.17 -2.28
C GLU A 175 -5.44 7.26 -2.53
N GLU A 176 -4.87 6.71 -1.45
CA GLU A 176 -3.69 5.84 -1.54
C GLU A 176 -4.02 4.48 -2.19
N LYS A 177 -5.21 3.95 -1.91
CA LYS A 177 -5.65 2.67 -2.48
C LYS A 177 -5.98 2.76 -3.97
N MET A 178 -6.58 3.87 -4.41
CA MET A 178 -6.78 4.15 -5.84
C MET A 178 -5.45 4.25 -6.56
N ALA A 179 -4.47 4.94 -5.96
CA ALA A 179 -3.12 4.99 -6.51
C ALA A 179 -2.47 3.60 -6.61
N LEU A 180 -2.65 2.74 -5.61
CA LEU A 180 -2.17 1.37 -5.62
C LEU A 180 -2.83 0.53 -6.71
N PHE A 181 -4.15 0.67 -6.89
CA PHE A 181 -4.90 -0.01 -7.95
C PHE A 181 -4.38 0.39 -9.34
N TRP A 182 -4.27 1.69 -9.62
CA TRP A 182 -3.82 2.16 -10.93
C TRP A 182 -2.36 1.83 -11.21
N HIS A 183 -1.50 1.88 -10.19
CA HIS A 183 -0.12 1.42 -10.31
C HIS A 183 -0.05 -0.07 -10.71
N GLY A 184 -0.87 -0.92 -10.07
CA GLY A 184 -0.98 -2.34 -10.42
C GLY A 184 -1.54 -2.58 -11.83
N HIS A 185 -2.44 -1.73 -12.31
CA HIS A 185 -3.07 -1.84 -13.62
C HIS A 185 -2.12 -1.46 -14.77
N PHE A 186 -1.38 -0.36 -14.65
CA PHE A 186 -0.50 0.14 -15.72
C PHE A 186 0.89 -0.54 -15.77
N ALA A 187 1.14 -1.53 -14.90
CA ALA A 187 2.28 -2.46 -14.93
C ALA A 187 3.64 -1.84 -15.33
N THR A 188 3.95 -0.67 -14.79
CA THR A 188 5.23 0.02 -14.98
C THR A 188 6.30 -0.58 -14.07
N SER A 189 7.56 -0.60 -14.50
CA SER A 189 8.66 -1.10 -13.67
C SER A 189 9.91 -0.23 -13.76
N GLU A 190 10.59 -0.10 -12.61
CA GLU A 190 11.85 0.65 -12.49
C GLU A 190 12.91 0.13 -13.47
N ASP A 191 13.03 -1.18 -13.64
CA ASP A 191 14.06 -1.76 -14.51
C ASP A 191 13.93 -1.30 -15.99
N LYS A 192 12.73 -0.86 -16.40
CA LYS A 192 12.43 -0.29 -17.73
C LYS A 192 12.46 1.24 -17.73
N VAL A 193 11.86 1.87 -16.73
CA VAL A 193 11.76 3.34 -16.62
C VAL A 193 13.11 3.97 -16.28
N ARG A 194 13.86 3.34 -15.39
CA ARG A 194 15.23 3.70 -14.95
C ARG A 194 15.35 5.13 -14.44
N ASP A 195 14.30 5.60 -13.79
CA ASP A 195 14.22 6.95 -13.23
C ASP A 195 13.18 6.97 -12.10
N TYR A 196 13.64 6.93 -10.85
CA TYR A 196 12.77 6.98 -9.66
C TYR A 196 11.83 8.19 -9.66
N ARG A 197 12.26 9.33 -10.25
CA ARG A 197 11.45 10.55 -10.30
C ARG A 197 10.20 10.36 -11.15
N LYS A 198 10.28 9.54 -12.20
CA LYS A 198 9.13 9.20 -13.03
C LYS A 198 8.18 8.26 -12.29
N MET A 199 8.71 7.36 -11.45
CA MET A 199 7.90 6.51 -10.57
C MET A 199 7.17 7.35 -9.50
N LEU A 200 7.87 8.31 -8.87
CA LEU A 200 7.24 9.26 -7.94
C LEU A 200 6.13 10.05 -8.62
N LYS A 201 6.40 10.64 -9.79
CA LYS A 201 5.39 11.37 -10.57
C LYS A 201 4.16 10.52 -10.88
N GLN A 202 4.35 9.23 -11.19
CA GLN A 202 3.24 8.33 -11.45
C GLN A 202 2.36 8.12 -10.21
N VAL A 203 2.96 7.83 -9.04
CA VAL A 203 2.20 7.67 -7.80
C VAL A 203 1.45 8.95 -7.44
N THR A 204 2.13 10.11 -7.50
CA THR A 204 1.51 11.41 -7.23
C THR A 204 0.41 11.76 -8.22
N LEU A 205 0.52 11.35 -9.49
CA LEU A 205 -0.53 11.53 -10.47
C LEU A 205 -1.79 10.72 -10.11
N PHE A 206 -1.64 9.49 -9.62
CA PHE A 206 -2.78 8.65 -9.26
C PHE A 206 -3.42 8.99 -7.91
N GLN A 207 -2.80 9.89 -7.13
CA GLN A 207 -3.33 10.44 -5.88
C GLN A 207 -4.19 11.70 -6.10
N GLN A 208 -4.29 12.20 -7.33
CA GLN A 208 -5.11 13.37 -7.70
C GLN A 208 -6.51 12.95 -8.12
#